data_AF-A0A3S1K8Y9-F1
#
_entry.id   AF-A0A3S1K8Y9-F1
#
_cell.length_a   1.000
_cell.length_b   1.000
_cell.length_c   1.000
_cell.angle_alpha   90.00
_cell.angle_beta   90.00
_cell.angle_gamma   90.00
#
_symmetry.space_group_name_H-M   'P 1'
#
loop_
_entity.id
_entity.type
_entity.pdbx_description
1 polymer ?
#
loop_
_entity_poly.entity_id
_entity_poly.type
_entity_poly.pdbx_seq_one_letter_code
_entity_poly.pdbx_strand_id
1 'polypeptide(L)' 'LYYFQIAGLVLLVAMIGAIVLTLRHKPGVKRQSIAAQVGRTPATGMEIRKVKSGEGI' A
#
# COMPACT_ATOMS: atom_id res chain seq x y z
N LEU A 1 8.97 43.26 -17.19
CA LEU A 1 7.55 43.06 -16.81
C LEU A 1 7.21 41.62 -16.39
N TYR A 2 7.96 40.59 -16.82
CA TYR A 2 7.61 39.18 -16.57
C TYR A 2 8.36 38.46 -15.44
N TYR A 3 9.23 39.16 -14.71
CA TYR A 3 10.07 38.54 -13.68
C TYR A 3 9.27 37.88 -12.56
N PHE A 4 8.17 38.50 -12.13
CA PHE A 4 7.31 37.97 -11.08
C PHE A 4 6.58 36.70 -11.53
N GLN A 5 6.06 36.67 -12.76
CA GLN A 5 5.37 35.51 -13.33
C GLN A 5 6.35 34.35 -13.52
N ILE A 6 7.57 34.62 -14.00
CA ILE A 6 8.61 33.60 -14.16
C ILE A 6 9.04 33.06 -12.79
N ALA A 7 9.19 33.91 -11.78
CA ALA A 7 9.49 33.46 -10.41
C ALA A 7 8.40 32.53 -9.86
N GLY A 8 7.12 32.82 -10.14
CA GLY A 8 6.00 31.94 -9.78
C GLY A 8 6.08 30.55 -10.44
N LEU A 9 6.43 30.49 -11.72
CA LEU A 9 6.63 29.22 -12.42
C LEU A 9 7.81 28.42 -11.86
N VAL A 10 8.92 29.10 -11.53
CA VAL A 10 10.08 28.45 -10.90
C VAL A 10 9.72 27.85 -9.56
N LEU A 11 8.98 28.57 -8.71
CA LEU A 11 8.52 28.07 -7.41
C LEU A 11 7.59 26.86 -7.54
N LEU A 12 6.68 26.88 -8.53
CA LEU A 12 5.77 25.76 -8.79
C LEU A 12 6.55 24.49 -9.17
N VAL A 13 7.49 24.61 -10.11
CA VAL A 13 8.33 23.48 -10.55
C VAL A 13 9.20 22.97 -9.40
N ALA A 14 9.77 23.87 -8.60
CA ALA A 14 10.58 23.50 -7.43
C ALA A 14 9.79 22.68 -6.41
N MET A 15 8.54 23.05 -6.13
CA MET A 15 7.68 22.33 -5.20
C MET A 15 7.33 20.92 -5.72
N ILE A 16 6.99 20.81 -7.00
CA ILE A 16 6.72 19.51 -7.64
C ILE A 16 7.96 18.62 -7.59
N GLY A 17 9.14 19.18 -7.91
CA GLY A 17 10.40 18.48 -7.85
C GLY A 17 10.72 17.95 -6.44
N ALA A 18 10.56 18.79 -5.41
CA ALA A 18 10.81 18.40 -4.03
C ALA A 18 9.91 17.22 -3.58
N ILE A 19 8.63 17.24 -3.94
CA ILE A 19 7.69 16.15 -3.65
C ILE A 19 8.11 14.88 -4.39
N VAL A 20 8.32 14.93 -5.71
CA VAL A 20 8.63 13.73 -6.51
C VAL A 20 9.96 13.08 -6.10
N LEU A 21 10.97 13.88 -5.74
CA LEU A 21 12.27 13.37 -5.30
C LEU A 21 12.22 12.70 -3.92
N THR A 22 11.28 13.12 -3.07
CA THR A 22 11.14 12.59 -1.70
C THR A 22 10.04 11.54 -1.57
N LEU A 23 9.15 11.42 -2.56
CA LEU A 23 8.14 10.38 -2.65
C LEU A 23 8.81 9.01 -2.77
N ARG A 24 8.82 8.26 -1.67
CA ARG A 24 9.34 6.88 -1.63
C ARG A 24 8.23 5.89 -1.93
N HIS A 25 8.41 5.10 -2.99
CA HIS A 25 7.56 3.93 -3.20
C HIS A 25 7.86 2.87 -2.12
N LYS A 26 6.81 2.28 -1.53
CA LYS A 26 6.95 1.13 -0.62
C LYS A 26 6.54 -0.16 -1.35
N PRO A 27 7.46 -0.84 -2.05
CA PRO A 27 7.14 -2.03 -2.86
C PRO A 27 6.75 -3.25 -2.02
N GLY A 28 7.05 -3.26 -0.72
CA GLY A 28 6.76 -4.39 0.18
C GLY A 28 5.40 -4.31 0.91
N VAL A 29 4.57 -3.31 0.63
CA VAL A 29 3.25 -3.23 1.26
C VAL A 29 2.35 -4.25 0.56
N LYS A 30 1.91 -5.28 1.32
CA LYS A 30 0.88 -6.20 0.85
C LYS A 30 -0.36 -5.41 0.48
N ARG A 31 -0.63 -5.28 -0.82
CA ARG A 31 -1.90 -4.73 -1.30
C ARG A 31 -2.95 -5.79 -1.04
N GLN A 32 -3.87 -5.52 -0.11
CA GLN A 32 -5.00 -6.41 0.12
C GLN A 32 -5.92 -6.34 -1.10
N SER A 33 -6.32 -7.50 -1.61
CA SER A 33 -7.43 -7.60 -2.55
C SER A 33 -8.68 -7.93 -1.75
N ILE A 34 -9.60 -6.96 -1.67
CA ILE A 34 -10.88 -7.12 -0.95
C ILE A 34 -11.69 -8.26 -1.59
N ALA A 35 -11.69 -8.37 -2.92
CA ALA A 35 -12.37 -9.44 -3.63
C ALA A 35 -11.83 -10.83 -3.24
N ALA A 36 -10.51 -10.98 -3.12
CA ALA A 36 -9.89 -12.24 -2.69
C ALA A 36 -10.15 -12.55 -1.20
N GLN A 37 -10.29 -11.51 -0.36
CA GLN A 37 -10.59 -11.67 1.06
C GLN A 37 -12.06 -12.06 1.30
N VAL A 38 -12.99 -11.42 0.61
CA VAL A 38 -14.44 -11.67 0.75
C VAL A 38 -14.84 -13.01 0.13
N GLY A 39 -14.18 -13.42 -0.96
CA GLY A 39 -14.40 -14.73 -1.59
C GLY A 39 -13.82 -15.93 -0.84
N ARG A 40 -13.22 -15.73 0.35
CA ARG A 40 -12.58 -16.79 1.13
C ARG A 40 -13.64 -17.71 1.73
N THR A 41 -13.58 -19.00 1.40
CA THR A 41 -14.51 -20.02 1.91
C THR A 41 -13.88 -20.77 3.11
N PRO A 42 -14.68 -21.41 3.99
CA PRO A 42 -14.18 -22.19 5.12
C PRO A 42 -13.13 -23.25 4.73
N ALA A 43 -13.28 -23.86 3.55
CA ALA A 43 -12.32 -24.83 2.99
C ALA A 43 -10.94 -24.23 2.68
N THR A 44 -10.87 -22.94 2.34
CA THR A 44 -9.62 -22.19 2.12
C THR A 44 -9.13 -21.45 3.37
N GLY A 45 -9.97 -21.39 4.40
CA GLY A 45 -9.78 -20.55 5.57
C GLY A 45 -9.24 -21.28 6.79
N MET A 46 -9.70 -22.51 7.02
CA MET A 46 -9.43 -23.28 8.22
C MET A 46 -9.24 -24.76 7.90
N GLU A 47 -8.12 -25.34 8.34
CA GLU A 47 -7.93 -26.78 8.37
C GLU A 47 -8.52 -27.30 9.68
N ILE A 48 -9.66 -28.00 9.63
CA ILE A 48 -10.24 -28.64 10.82
C ILE A 48 -9.41 -29.91 11.10
N ARG A 49 -8.34 -29.75 11.89
CA ARG A 49 -7.63 -30.89 12.46
C ARG A 49 -8.43 -31.44 13.65
N LYS A 50 -9.00 -32.63 13.49
CA LYS A 50 -9.52 -33.42 14.62
C LYS A 50 -8.34 -33.96 15.42
N VAL A 51 -7.89 -33.20 16.41
CA VAL A 51 -6.94 -33.68 17.42
C VAL A 51 -7.68 -34.64 18.35
N LYS A 52 -7.09 -35.79 18.68
CA LYS A 52 -7.64 -36.68 19.71
C LYS A 52 -7.48 -35.98 21.07
N SER A 53 -8.55 -35.95 21.87
CA SER A 53 -8.54 -35.37 23.21
C SER A 53 -7.45 -36.03 24.05
N GLY A 54 -6.45 -35.26 24.48
CA GLY A 54 -5.33 -35.74 25.31
C GLY A 54 -3.95 -35.69 24.66
N GLU A 55 -3.84 -35.44 23.35
CA GLU A 55 -2.57 -35.08 22.73
C GLU A 55 -2.58 -33.57 22.47
N GLY A 56 -1.77 -32.84 23.24
CA GLY A 56 -1.50 -31.43 22.99
C GLY A 56 -0.88 -31.22 21.60
N ILE A 57 -0.88 -29.97 21.14
CA ILE A 57 -0.13 -29.57 19.94
C ILE A 57 1.36 -29.88 20.15
#